data_AF-A0A059X6H9-F1
#
_entry.id   AF-A0A059X6H9-F1
#
_cell.length_a   1.000
_cell.length_b   1.000
_cell.length_c   1.000
_cell.angle_alpha   90.00
_cell.angle_beta   90.00
_cell.angle_gamma   90.00
#
_symmetry.space_group_name_H-M   'P 1'
#
loop_
_entity.id
_entity.type
_entity.pdbx_description
1 polymer ?
#
loop_
_entity_poly.entity_id
_entity_poly.type
_entity_poly.pdbx_seq_one_letter_code
_entity_poly.pdbx_strand_id
1 'polypeptide(L)'
;YSRILTSKLGMPKFQKYVTQFSYGNMDLSGGLTDAWITSSLKISPDEQTIFLQKVVEQKLPVSAASYAKTKKIMFIQEMAGGWKLYGKTGNGDQIDQDGNHTDLQQGWFVGYIEKDQRRIVFASHITDSEKQDTFASFRARNEALIKLWYVIDQLEKSVS
;
A
#
# COMPACT_ATOMS: atom_id res chain seq x y z
N TYR A 1 -16.15 -0.68 6.92
CA TYR A 1 -15.95 0.79 6.80
C TYR A 1 -15.71 1.22 5.34
N SER A 2 -14.72 0.65 4.63
CA SER A 2 -14.38 1.05 3.25
C SER A 2 -15.54 0.93 2.26
N ARG A 3 -16.31 -0.17 2.28
CA ARG A 3 -17.51 -0.34 1.43
C ARG A 3 -18.56 0.76 1.64
N ILE A 4 -18.75 1.22 2.89
CA ILE A 4 -19.70 2.32 3.18
C ILE A 4 -19.20 3.64 2.57
N LEU A 5 -17.90 3.91 2.65
CA LEU A 5 -17.31 5.12 2.09
C LEU A 5 -17.38 5.13 0.55
N THR A 6 -17.09 4.02 -0.11
CA THR A 6 -17.16 3.93 -1.57
C THR A 6 -18.61 3.97 -2.07
N SER A 7 -19.56 3.34 -1.37
CA SER A 7 -20.99 3.48 -1.68
C SER A 7 -21.45 4.94 -1.58
N LYS A 8 -21.02 5.69 -0.56
CA LYS A 8 -21.31 7.13 -0.44
C LYS A 8 -20.64 7.98 -1.52
N LEU A 9 -19.45 7.58 -1.97
CA LEU A 9 -18.72 8.26 -3.04
C LEU A 9 -19.41 8.07 -4.39
N GLY A 10 -19.94 6.87 -4.64
CA GLY A 10 -20.56 6.48 -5.89
C GLY A 10 -19.54 6.15 -6.99
N MET A 11 -19.94 5.26 -7.91
CA MET A 11 -19.06 4.75 -8.98
C MET A 11 -18.46 5.86 -9.86
N PRO A 12 -19.20 6.88 -10.32
CA PRO A 12 -18.63 7.92 -11.20
C PRO A 12 -17.47 8.68 -10.54
N LYS A 13 -17.59 9.03 -9.26
CA LYS A 13 -16.51 9.71 -8.53
C LYS A 13 -15.35 8.77 -8.24
N PHE A 14 -15.64 7.52 -7.90
CA PHE A 14 -14.60 6.52 -7.64
C PHE A 14 -13.74 6.26 -8.89
N GLN A 15 -14.36 6.01 -10.04
CA GLN A 15 -13.66 5.88 -11.33
C GLN A 15 -12.83 7.12 -11.65
N LYS A 16 -13.40 8.32 -11.47
CA LYS A 16 -12.66 9.58 -11.68
C LYS A 16 -11.37 9.63 -10.87
N TYR A 17 -11.39 9.27 -9.59
CA TYR A 17 -10.18 9.28 -8.75
C TYR A 17 -9.19 8.20 -9.15
N VAL A 18 -9.64 6.98 -9.42
CA VAL A 18 -8.77 5.88 -9.88
C VAL A 18 -8.03 6.27 -11.16
N THR A 19 -8.73 6.87 -12.12
CA THR A 19 -8.13 7.39 -13.36
C THR A 19 -7.20 8.57 -13.12
N GLN A 20 -7.61 9.56 -12.31
CA GLN A 20 -6.76 10.73 -12.00
C GLN A 20 -5.49 10.38 -11.25
N PHE A 21 -5.51 9.30 -10.46
CA PHE A 21 -4.33 8.82 -9.75
C PHE A 21 -3.44 7.92 -10.62
N SER A 22 -3.95 7.47 -11.78
CA SER A 22 -3.35 6.43 -12.61
C SER A 22 -3.06 5.19 -11.78
N TYR A 23 -4.09 4.72 -11.06
CA TYR A 23 -3.92 3.67 -10.05
C TYR A 23 -4.00 2.28 -10.68
N GLY A 24 -2.84 1.69 -10.95
CA GLY A 24 -2.69 0.35 -11.54
C GLY A 24 -3.36 0.21 -12.90
N ASN A 25 -4.02 -0.92 -13.15
CA ASN A 25 -4.78 -1.17 -14.37
C ASN A 25 -6.09 -0.37 -14.49
N MET A 26 -6.49 0.34 -13.42
CA MET A 26 -7.72 1.15 -13.34
C MET A 26 -9.02 0.39 -13.64
N ASP A 27 -8.99 -0.94 -13.58
CA ASP A 27 -10.13 -1.80 -13.92
C ASP A 27 -11.08 -1.95 -12.73
N LEU A 28 -12.26 -1.34 -12.83
CA LEU A 28 -13.31 -1.37 -11.82
C LEU A 28 -14.50 -2.26 -12.21
N SER A 29 -14.34 -3.16 -13.19
CA SER A 29 -15.39 -4.07 -13.65
C SER A 29 -15.92 -5.00 -12.54
N GLY A 30 -15.12 -5.29 -11.52
CA GLY A 30 -15.53 -6.04 -10.32
C GLY A 30 -16.51 -5.30 -9.39
N GLY A 31 -16.87 -4.05 -9.70
CA GLY A 31 -17.92 -3.30 -9.00
C GLY A 31 -17.43 -2.44 -7.83
N LEU A 32 -18.30 -1.52 -7.39
CA LEU A 32 -17.96 -0.41 -6.47
C LEU A 32 -17.57 -0.84 -5.05
N THR A 33 -17.85 -2.09 -4.67
CA THR A 33 -17.60 -2.60 -3.32
C THR A 33 -16.52 -3.67 -3.26
N ASP A 34 -16.13 -4.20 -4.43
CA ASP A 34 -15.38 -5.45 -4.54
C ASP A 34 -14.22 -5.37 -5.53
N ALA A 35 -14.17 -4.37 -6.44
CA ALA A 35 -13.08 -4.23 -7.42
C ALA A 35 -11.67 -4.27 -6.81
N TRP A 36 -11.48 -3.76 -5.58
CA TRP A 36 -10.19 -3.77 -4.87
C TRP A 36 -10.02 -4.94 -3.88
N ILE A 37 -11.04 -5.79 -3.70
CA ILE A 37 -10.99 -6.98 -2.84
C ILE A 37 -10.70 -8.17 -3.76
N THR A 38 -9.42 -8.35 -4.10
CA THR A 38 -8.95 -9.52 -4.86
C THR A 38 -9.76 -9.75 -6.16
N SER A 39 -10.02 -8.69 -6.92
CA SER A 39 -10.91 -8.73 -8.08
C SER A 39 -10.25 -8.05 -9.29
N SER A 40 -10.96 -7.16 -9.99
CA SER A 40 -10.53 -6.57 -11.25
C SER A 40 -9.37 -5.57 -11.12
N LEU A 41 -9.33 -4.79 -10.03
CA LEU A 41 -8.32 -3.75 -9.85
C LEU A 41 -6.99 -4.39 -9.41
N LYS A 42 -5.98 -4.24 -10.25
CA LYS A 42 -4.63 -4.78 -10.04
C LYS A 42 -3.60 -3.66 -10.11
N ILE A 43 -2.58 -3.76 -9.27
CA ILE A 43 -1.46 -2.81 -9.21
C ILE A 43 -0.19 -3.56 -8.80
N SER A 44 0.92 -3.29 -9.49
CA SER A 44 2.22 -3.92 -9.22
C SER A 44 2.96 -3.23 -8.06
N PRO A 45 4.00 -3.86 -7.47
CA PRO A 45 4.83 -3.20 -6.46
C PRO A 45 5.48 -1.90 -6.97
N ASP A 46 5.94 -1.89 -8.21
CA ASP A 46 6.54 -0.69 -8.82
C ASP A 46 5.51 0.42 -8.98
N GLU A 47 4.30 0.10 -9.44
CA GLU A 47 3.21 1.07 -9.55
C GLU A 47 2.78 1.60 -8.18
N GLN A 48 2.79 0.76 -7.13
CA GLN A 48 2.53 1.21 -5.74
C GLN A 48 3.58 2.21 -5.28
N THR A 49 4.87 1.99 -5.57
CA THR A 49 5.93 2.94 -5.19
C THR A 49 5.78 4.27 -5.93
N ILE A 50 5.44 4.25 -7.23
CA ILE A 50 5.14 5.46 -8.01
C ILE A 50 3.94 6.22 -7.42
N PHE A 51 2.86 5.51 -7.07
CA PHE A 51 1.70 6.11 -6.43
C PHE A 51 2.06 6.77 -5.10
N LEU A 52 2.79 6.06 -4.24
CA LEU A 52 3.23 6.59 -2.94
C LEU A 52 4.19 7.77 -3.08
N GLN A 53 5.06 7.77 -4.09
CA GLN A 53 5.90 8.92 -4.40
C GLN A 53 5.04 10.15 -4.73
N LYS A 54 4.02 10.02 -5.57
CA LYS A 54 3.06 11.11 -5.84
C LYS A 54 2.35 11.58 -4.57
N VAL A 55 1.99 10.67 -3.65
CA VAL A 55 1.36 11.02 -2.37
C VAL A 55 2.31 11.84 -1.50
N VAL A 56 3.55 11.37 -1.37
CA VAL A 56 4.57 11.97 -0.52
C VAL A 56 5.00 13.35 -1.05
N GLU A 57 5.09 13.50 -2.36
CA GLU A 57 5.42 14.76 -3.05
C GLU A 57 4.19 15.66 -3.27
N GLN A 58 3.00 15.23 -2.81
CA GLN A 58 1.73 15.94 -2.95
C GLN A 58 1.33 16.29 -4.40
N LYS A 59 1.59 15.38 -5.34
CA LYS A 59 1.37 15.56 -6.79
C LYS A 59 0.02 15.03 -7.32
N LEU A 60 -0.81 14.43 -6.47
CA LEU A 60 -2.18 14.04 -6.82
C LEU A 60 -3.14 15.25 -6.77
N PRO A 61 -4.21 15.28 -7.59
CA PRO A 61 -5.17 16.37 -7.65
C PRO A 61 -6.19 16.32 -6.49
N VAL A 62 -5.70 16.43 -5.25
CA VAL A 62 -6.51 16.46 -4.01
C VAL A 62 -6.08 17.62 -3.11
N SER A 63 -6.90 17.95 -2.11
CA SER A 63 -6.60 19.05 -1.19
C SER A 63 -5.43 18.74 -0.25
N ALA A 64 -4.73 19.79 0.19
CA ALA A 64 -3.72 19.70 1.25
C ALA A 64 -4.25 19.00 2.52
N ALA A 65 -5.52 19.24 2.86
CA ALA A 65 -6.18 18.59 3.99
C ALA A 65 -6.29 17.06 3.80
N SER A 66 -6.51 16.57 2.57
CA SER A 66 -6.52 15.14 2.29
C SER A 66 -5.14 14.52 2.53
N TYR A 67 -4.06 15.16 2.07
CA TYR A 67 -2.69 14.69 2.35
C TYR A 67 -2.39 14.64 3.85
N ALA A 68 -2.71 15.72 4.58
CA ALA A 68 -2.46 15.81 6.01
C ALA A 68 -3.21 14.72 6.81
N LYS A 69 -4.49 14.49 6.48
CA LYS A 69 -5.30 13.44 7.11
C LYS A 69 -4.77 12.05 6.79
N THR A 70 -4.45 11.77 5.52
CA THR A 70 -3.89 10.48 5.09
C THR A 70 -2.57 10.18 5.79
N LYS A 71 -1.64 11.15 5.83
CA LYS A 71 -0.36 11.00 6.55
C LYS A 71 -0.58 10.71 8.03
N LYS A 72 -1.51 11.43 8.68
CA LYS A 72 -1.81 11.23 10.11
C LYS A 72 -2.31 9.82 10.40
N ILE A 73 -3.23 9.28 9.59
CA ILE A 73 -3.80 7.94 9.83
C ILE A 73 -2.86 6.80 9.40
N MET A 74 -1.88 7.06 8.53
CA MET A 74 -0.90 6.07 8.11
C MET A 74 0.27 5.90 9.08
N PHE A 75 0.43 6.78 10.08
CA PHE A 75 1.51 6.66 11.06
C PHE A 75 1.40 5.35 11.84
N ILE A 76 2.51 4.61 11.92
CA ILE A 76 2.59 3.34 12.64
C ILE A 76 3.41 3.51 13.92
N GLN A 77 4.68 3.93 13.79
CA GLN A 77 5.59 4.03 14.92
C GLN A 77 6.83 4.85 14.55
N GLU A 78 7.58 5.26 15.58
CA GLU A 78 8.97 5.68 15.42
C GLU A 78 9.90 4.45 15.35
N MET A 79 11.00 4.61 14.63
CA MET A 79 12.05 3.62 14.36
C MET A 79 13.39 4.19 14.87
N ALA A 80 14.45 3.37 14.82
CA ALA A 80 15.79 3.79 15.23
C ALA A 80 16.23 5.10 14.55
N GLY A 81 16.99 5.93 15.26
CA GLY A 81 17.50 7.20 14.75
C GLY A 81 16.45 8.29 14.51
N GLY A 82 15.22 8.14 15.01
CA GLY A 82 14.14 9.13 14.88
C GLY A 82 13.38 9.07 13.55
N TRP A 83 13.58 8.01 12.76
CA TRP A 83 12.79 7.76 11.56
C TRP A 83 11.35 7.42 11.93
N LYS A 84 10.38 7.93 11.17
CA LYS A 84 8.95 7.66 11.37
C LYS A 84 8.43 6.74 10.28
N LEU A 85 7.79 5.64 10.66
CA LEU A 85 7.21 4.69 9.73
C LEU A 85 5.73 5.00 9.48
N TYR A 86 5.38 5.17 8.21
CA TYR A 86 4.01 5.30 7.74
C TYR A 86 3.71 4.15 6.79
N GLY A 87 2.54 3.51 6.89
CA GLY A 87 2.23 2.43 5.97
C GLY A 87 0.87 1.80 6.16
N LYS A 88 0.59 0.81 5.30
CA LYS A 88 -0.62 0.02 5.33
C LYS A 88 -0.35 -1.41 4.89
N THR A 89 -0.94 -2.36 5.61
CA THR A 89 -0.97 -3.78 5.24
C THR A 89 -2.16 -4.10 4.33
N GLY A 90 -2.02 -5.10 3.47
CA GLY A 90 -3.11 -5.68 2.69
C GLY A 90 -2.98 -7.21 2.64
N ASN A 91 -4.07 -7.93 2.80
CA ASN A 91 -4.11 -9.39 2.67
C ASN A 91 -5.19 -9.74 1.66
N GLY A 92 -4.94 -10.75 0.84
CA GLY A 92 -5.94 -11.33 -0.05
C GLY A 92 -5.58 -12.75 -0.38
N ASP A 93 -6.56 -13.50 -0.85
CA ASP A 93 -6.31 -14.82 -1.45
C ASP A 93 -5.70 -14.65 -2.84
N GLN A 94 -5.07 -15.69 -3.37
CA GLN A 94 -4.67 -15.73 -4.77
C GLN A 94 -5.85 -16.17 -5.64
N ILE A 95 -5.79 -15.77 -6.91
CA ILE A 95 -6.79 -16.12 -7.92
C ILE A 95 -6.12 -17.05 -8.93
N ASP A 96 -6.76 -18.18 -9.23
CA ASP A 96 -6.28 -19.11 -10.26
C ASP A 96 -6.50 -18.58 -11.69
N GLN A 97 -6.15 -19.37 -12.70
CA GLN A 97 -6.29 -18.99 -14.11
C GLN A 97 -7.75 -18.80 -14.54
N ASP A 98 -8.68 -19.44 -13.83
CA ASP A 98 -10.12 -19.42 -14.12
C ASP A 98 -10.85 -18.32 -13.35
N GLY A 99 -10.14 -17.57 -12.49
CA GLY A 99 -10.71 -16.48 -11.71
C GLY A 99 -11.24 -16.89 -10.33
N ASN A 100 -10.97 -18.11 -9.87
CA ASN A 100 -11.42 -18.59 -8.56
C ASN A 100 -10.41 -18.29 -7.46
N HIS A 101 -10.91 -18.04 -6.26
CA HIS A 101 -10.09 -17.92 -5.05
C HIS A 101 -9.46 -19.25 -4.68
N THR A 102 -8.17 -19.22 -4.36
CA THR A 102 -7.44 -20.37 -3.83
C THR A 102 -7.24 -20.24 -2.31
N ASP A 103 -6.72 -21.29 -1.67
CA ASP A 103 -6.31 -21.25 -0.26
C ASP A 103 -4.90 -20.67 -0.05
N LEU A 104 -4.22 -20.28 -1.14
CA LEU A 104 -2.94 -19.59 -1.11
C LEU A 104 -3.17 -18.10 -0.90
N GLN A 105 -2.36 -17.49 -0.05
CA GLN A 105 -2.50 -16.07 0.26
C GLN A 105 -1.47 -15.22 -0.50
N GLN A 106 -1.77 -13.93 -0.58
CA GLN A 106 -0.84 -12.88 -0.95
C GLN A 106 -0.94 -11.73 0.04
N GLY A 107 0.20 -11.09 0.29
CA GLY A 107 0.36 -10.12 1.37
C GLY A 107 1.10 -8.89 0.90
N TRP A 108 0.62 -7.73 1.33
CA TRP A 108 1.20 -6.43 1.06
C TRP A 108 1.57 -5.73 2.36
N PHE A 109 2.69 -5.03 2.34
CA PHE A 109 2.97 -3.91 3.22
C PHE A 109 3.65 -2.80 2.42
N VAL A 110 2.98 -1.66 2.33
CA VAL A 110 3.45 -0.52 1.53
C VAL A 110 3.49 0.73 2.41
N GLY A 111 4.39 1.65 2.11
CA GLY A 111 4.53 2.84 2.93
C GLY A 111 5.77 3.67 2.62
N TYR A 112 6.16 4.47 3.59
CA TYR A 112 7.41 5.21 3.56
C TYR A 112 7.95 5.44 4.97
N ILE A 113 9.27 5.60 5.07
CA ILE A 113 9.93 6.14 6.27
C ILE A 113 10.31 7.60 6.04
N GLU A 114 10.23 8.41 7.08
CA GLU A 114 10.52 9.85 7.02
C GLU A 114 11.42 10.27 8.19
N LYS A 115 12.45 11.06 7.89
CA LYS A 115 13.28 11.77 8.87
C LYS A 115 13.71 13.10 8.26
N ASP A 116 13.38 14.20 8.94
CA ASP A 116 13.58 15.56 8.45
C ASP A 116 12.99 15.74 7.04
N GLN A 117 13.83 16.11 6.06
CA GLN A 117 13.44 16.27 4.66
C GLN A 117 13.58 14.97 3.85
N ARG A 118 14.15 13.91 4.42
CA ARG A 118 14.38 12.64 3.73
C ARG A 118 13.16 11.75 3.85
N ARG A 119 12.78 11.14 2.73
CA ARG A 119 11.68 10.18 2.64
C ARG A 119 12.07 9.03 1.74
N ILE A 120 11.76 7.80 2.17
CA ILE A 120 12.06 6.59 1.42
C ILE A 120 10.76 5.78 1.32
N VAL A 121 10.26 5.65 0.10
CA VAL A 121 9.07 4.86 -0.23
C VAL A 121 9.46 3.40 -0.39
N PHE A 122 8.58 2.49 0.02
CA PHE A 122 8.76 1.06 -0.19
C PHE A 122 7.43 0.36 -0.51
N ALA A 123 7.53 -0.77 -1.20
CA ALA A 123 6.46 -1.74 -1.36
C ALA A 123 7.03 -3.14 -1.13
N SER A 124 6.40 -3.90 -0.23
CA SER A 124 6.68 -5.31 0.01
C SER A 124 5.43 -6.10 -0.35
N HIS A 125 5.58 -7.04 -1.28
CA HIS A 125 4.54 -7.97 -1.70
C HIS A 125 5.09 -9.39 -1.63
N ILE A 126 4.29 -10.31 -1.10
CA ILE A 126 4.61 -11.73 -1.06
C ILE A 126 3.43 -12.53 -1.60
N THR A 127 3.72 -13.68 -2.20
CA THR A 127 2.76 -14.65 -2.70
C THR A 127 3.17 -16.02 -2.21
N ASP A 128 2.24 -16.75 -1.60
CA ASP A 128 2.51 -18.08 -1.09
C ASP A 128 2.49 -19.14 -2.19
N SER A 129 3.44 -20.07 -2.15
CA SER A 129 3.43 -21.29 -2.97
C SER A 129 2.79 -22.49 -2.26
N GLU A 130 2.55 -22.37 -0.96
CA GLU A 130 1.97 -23.39 -0.09
C GLU A 130 1.11 -22.71 0.98
N LYS A 131 0.14 -23.44 1.54
CA LYS A 131 -0.74 -22.89 2.57
C LYS A 131 0.06 -22.51 3.83
N GLN A 132 -0.25 -21.34 4.38
CA GLN A 132 0.40 -20.79 5.58
C GLN A 132 -0.63 -20.52 6.68
N ASP A 133 -0.26 -20.77 7.93
CA ASP A 133 -1.12 -20.54 9.10
C ASP A 133 -1.22 -19.06 9.50
N THR A 134 -0.28 -18.24 9.01
CA THR A 134 -0.22 -16.80 9.31
C THR A 134 -0.55 -15.96 8.08
N PHE A 135 -1.27 -14.85 8.30
CA PHE A 135 -1.62 -13.92 7.24
C PHE A 135 -0.38 -13.42 6.50
N ALA A 136 -0.41 -13.52 5.17
CA ALA A 136 0.67 -13.05 4.31
C ALA A 136 1.00 -11.56 4.56
N SER A 137 0.01 -10.74 4.89
CA SER A 137 0.21 -9.33 5.23
C SER A 137 1.09 -9.10 6.48
N PHE A 138 1.04 -9.98 7.47
CA PHE A 138 1.90 -9.91 8.66
C PHE A 138 3.32 -10.34 8.33
N ARG A 139 3.47 -11.39 7.52
CA ARG A 139 4.79 -11.84 7.04
C ARG A 139 5.46 -10.78 6.17
N ALA A 140 4.74 -10.18 5.21
CA ALA A 140 5.23 -9.07 4.39
C ALA A 140 5.65 -7.86 5.25
N ARG A 141 4.83 -7.49 6.26
CA ARG A 141 5.19 -6.41 7.20
C ARG A 141 6.46 -6.73 7.97
N ASN A 142 6.60 -7.93 8.51
CA ASN A 142 7.76 -8.32 9.31
C ASN A 142 9.04 -8.33 8.48
N GLU A 143 8.99 -8.88 7.27
CA GLU A 143 10.12 -8.86 6.34
C GLU A 143 10.55 -7.42 5.99
N ALA A 144 9.57 -6.55 5.70
CA ALA A 144 9.84 -5.16 5.42
C ALA A 144 10.46 -4.42 6.62
N LEU A 145 9.99 -4.67 7.85
CA LEU A 145 10.56 -4.06 9.06
C LEU A 145 12.03 -4.45 9.25
N ILE A 146 12.38 -5.71 8.99
CA ILE A 146 13.77 -6.18 9.03
C ILE A 146 14.61 -5.44 7.99
N LYS A 147 14.16 -5.39 6.73
CA LYS A 147 14.87 -4.68 5.65
C LYS A 147 15.01 -3.19 5.94
N LEU A 148 13.97 -2.54 6.44
CA LEU A 148 14.00 -1.12 6.80
C LEU A 148 14.97 -0.84 7.94
N TRP A 149 15.10 -1.75 8.91
CA TRP A 149 16.12 -1.63 9.95
C TRP A 149 17.54 -1.61 9.35
N TYR A 150 17.86 -2.52 8.45
CA TYR A 150 19.16 -2.53 7.76
C TYR A 150 19.37 -1.25 6.93
N VAL A 151 18.36 -0.80 6.19
CA VAL A 151 18.43 0.45 5.42
C VAL A 151 18.72 1.64 6.33
N ILE A 152 18.01 1.77 7.44
CA ILE A 152 18.23 2.86 8.41
C ILE A 152 19.64 2.77 9.01
N ASP A 153 20.09 1.59 9.43
CA ASP A 153 21.46 1.40 9.96
C ASP A 153 22.53 1.88 8.98
N GLN A 154 22.39 1.55 7.68
CA GLN A 154 23.31 2.03 6.65
C GLN A 154 23.25 3.55 6.45
N LEU A 155 22.05 4.13 6.46
CA LEU A 155 21.85 5.57 6.27
C LEU A 155 22.36 6.42 7.44
N GLU A 156 22.35 5.87 8.66
CA GLU A 156 22.88 6.57 9.83
C GLU A 156 24.41 6.46 9.89
N LYS A 157 25.00 5.33 9.43
CA LYS A 157 26.46 5.19 9.29
C LYS A 157 27.06 6.06 8.20
N SER A 158 26.32 6.38 7.14
CA SER A 158 26.83 7.25 6.06
C SER A 158 26.87 8.73 6.42
N VAL A 159 26.31 9.13 7.57
CA VAL A 159 26.24 10.53 8.03
C VAL A 159 27.27 10.82 9.15
N SER A 160 27.89 9.78 9.72
CA SER A 160 28.99 9.86 10.69
C SER A 160 30.36 9.81 10.01
#